data_AF-A0A2Z3GZ97-F1
#
_entry.id   AF-A0A2Z3GZ97-F1
#
_cell.length_a   1.000
_cell.length_b   1.000
_cell.length_c   1.000
_cell.angle_alpha   90.00
_cell.angle_beta   90.00
_cell.angle_gamma   90.00
#
_symmetry.space_group_name_H-M   'P 1'
#
loop_
_entity.id
_entity.type
_entity.pdbx_description
1 polymer ?
#
loop_
_entity_poly.entity_id
_entity_poly.type
_entity_poly.pdbx_seq_one_letter_code
_entity_poly.pdbx_strand_id
1 'polypeptide(L)'
;MAYEQALLAAGCRISRDGRGRATDNAFIERLWRTVKWEHSYLNSANDGHHLHQQLQAYFAYYNHRRPHQRLRGQIPAQIFRQNS
;
A
#
# COMPACT_ATOMS: atom_id res chain seq x y z
N MET A 1 -9.34 -6.61 21.23
CA MET A 1 -10.21 -5.82 22.13
C MET A 1 -9.88 -4.33 22.16
N ALA A 2 -8.69 -3.87 22.59
CA ALA A 2 -8.38 -2.42 22.63
C ALA A 2 -8.26 -1.77 21.23
N TYR A 3 -7.58 -2.43 20.29
CA TYR A 3 -7.40 -1.92 18.92
C TYR A 3 -8.71 -1.82 18.14
N GLU A 4 -9.61 -2.80 18.29
CA GLU A 4 -10.93 -2.78 17.65
C GLU A 4 -11.81 -1.66 18.17
N GLN A 5 -11.81 -1.45 19.49
CA GLN A 5 -12.57 -0.37 20.09
C GLN A 5 -12.06 0.99 19.61
N ALA A 6 -10.75 1.17 19.47
CA ALA A 6 -10.18 2.39 18.89
C ALA A 6 -10.64 2.61 17.44
N LEU A 7 -10.65 1.57 16.61
CA LEU A 7 -11.14 1.65 15.23
C LEU A 7 -12.64 1.98 15.16
N LEU A 8 -13.46 1.31 15.98
CA LEU A 8 -14.90 1.58 16.04
C LEU A 8 -15.20 3.00 16.55
N ALA A 9 -14.45 3.47 17.55
CA ALA A 9 -14.56 4.85 18.05
C ALA A 9 -14.16 5.89 16.99
N ALA A 10 -13.21 5.57 16.11
CA ALA A 10 -12.87 6.38 14.94
C ALA A 10 -13.88 6.26 13.79
N GLY A 11 -14.99 5.55 13.97
CA GLY A 11 -16.02 5.34 12.94
C GLY A 11 -15.60 4.38 11.81
N CYS A 12 -14.51 3.64 11.99
CA CYS A 12 -14.02 2.72 10.98
C CYS A 12 -14.85 1.42 10.96
N ARG A 13 -15.24 1.00 9.76
CA ARG A 13 -15.90 -0.30 9.54
C ARG A 13 -14.85 -1.41 9.53
N ILE A 14 -14.90 -2.31 10.51
CA ILE A 14 -14.02 -3.47 10.58
C ILE A 14 -14.69 -4.65 9.88
N SER A 15 -14.12 -5.09 8.75
CA SER A 15 -14.53 -6.33 8.08
C SER A 15 -13.57 -7.45 8.43
N ARG A 16 -14.09 -8.60 8.88
CA ARG A 16 -13.31 -9.78 9.31
C ARG A 16 -13.71 -11.07 8.61
N ASP A 17 -14.72 -11.02 7.74
CA ASP A 17 -15.32 -12.25 7.23
C ASP A 17 -14.45 -12.90 6.14
N GLY A 18 -14.11 -14.17 6.35
CA GLY A 18 -12.98 -14.86 5.72
C GLY A 18 -13.17 -15.31 4.27
N ARG A 19 -14.38 -15.15 3.69
CA ARG A 19 -14.71 -15.68 2.35
C ARG A 19 -14.61 -14.69 1.19
N GLY A 20 -14.42 -13.38 1.46
CA GLY A 20 -14.40 -12.32 0.42
C GLY A 20 -13.08 -11.54 0.29
N ARG A 21 -12.08 -11.82 1.13
CA ARG A 21 -10.83 -11.05 1.22
C ARG A 21 -9.65 -11.63 0.46
N ALA A 22 -9.80 -12.76 -0.23
CA ALA A 22 -8.72 -13.28 -1.08
C ALA A 22 -8.29 -12.24 -2.13
N THR A 23 -9.22 -11.41 -2.62
CA THR A 23 -8.93 -10.29 -3.53
C THR A 23 -8.21 -9.13 -2.86
N ASP A 24 -8.62 -8.75 -1.65
CA ASP A 24 -7.94 -7.70 -0.87
C ASP A 24 -6.52 -8.12 -0.51
N ASN A 25 -6.37 -9.37 -0.03
CA ASN A 25 -5.08 -9.95 0.27
C ASN A 25 -4.23 -10.10 -1.00
N ALA A 26 -4.80 -10.55 -2.11
CA ALA A 26 -4.09 -10.63 -3.40
C ALA A 26 -3.64 -9.26 -3.91
N PHE A 27 -4.39 -8.18 -3.63
CA PHE A 27 -3.96 -6.82 -3.97
C PHE A 27 -2.76 -6.38 -3.13
N ILE A 28 -2.82 -6.58 -1.80
CA ILE A 28 -1.73 -6.27 -0.88
C ILE A 28 -0.48 -7.10 -1.19
N GLU A 29 -0.65 -8.40 -1.44
CA GLU A 29 0.44 -9.29 -1.85
C GLU A 29 1.07 -8.86 -3.17
N ARG A 30 0.25 -8.47 -4.17
CA ARG A 30 0.76 -7.96 -5.44
C ARG A 30 1.56 -6.67 -5.24
N LEU A 31 1.07 -5.75 -4.41
CA LEU A 31 1.79 -4.52 -4.07
C LEU A 31 3.16 -4.85 -3.46
N TRP A 32 3.19 -5.70 -2.44
CA TRP A 32 4.44 -6.08 -1.78
C TRP A 32 5.39 -6.84 -2.68
N ARG A 33 4.88 -7.66 -3.61
CA ARG A 33 5.71 -8.28 -4.65
C ARG A 33 6.42 -7.21 -5.49
N THR A 34 5.69 -6.21 -5.97
CA THR A 34 6.27 -5.10 -6.74
C THR A 34 7.30 -4.32 -5.92
N VAL A 35 6.99 -3.95 -4.66
CA VAL A 35 7.93 -3.23 -3.77
C VAL A 35 9.23 -4.02 -3.57
N LYS A 36 9.13 -5.33 -3.30
CA LYS A 36 10.31 -6.16 -3.06
C LYS A 36 11.20 -6.23 -4.30
N TRP A 37 10.60 -6.48 -5.47
CA TRP A 37 11.34 -6.63 -6.72
C TRP A 37 11.92 -5.33 -7.25
N GLU A 38 11.14 -4.24 -7.25
CA GLU A 38 11.57 -2.96 -7.82
C GLU A 38 12.45 -2.15 -6.85
N HIS A 39 12.43 -2.47 -5.55
CA HIS A 39 13.12 -1.65 -4.55
C HIS A 39 13.90 -2.44 -3.52
N SER A 40 13.24 -3.21 -2.64
CA SER A 40 13.93 -3.76 -1.45
C SER A 40 15.03 -4.77 -1.78
N TYR A 41 14.94 -5.52 -2.89
CA TYR A 41 16.01 -6.42 -3.31
C TYR A 41 17.17 -5.70 -4.02
N LEU A 42 16.93 -4.51 -4.56
CA LEU A 42 17.94 -3.71 -5.24
C LEU A 42 18.65 -2.74 -4.28
N ASN A 43 18.03 -2.43 -3.15
CA ASN A 43 18.50 -1.45 -2.18
C ASN A 43 18.58 -2.13 -0.82
N SER A 44 19.78 -2.53 -0.41
CA SER A 44 20.01 -3.01 0.94
C SER A 44 19.88 -1.85 1.93
N ALA A 45 19.07 -2.06 2.96
CA ALA A 45 18.99 -1.16 4.10
C ALA A 45 19.98 -1.62 5.18
N ASN A 46 20.62 -0.64 5.83
CA ASN A 46 21.58 -0.90 6.90
C ASN A 46 20.88 -1.21 8.24
N ASP A 47 19.71 -0.62 8.44
CA ASP A 47 18.87 -0.79 9.62
C ASP A 47 17.39 -0.54 9.27
N GLY A 48 16.51 -0.68 10.26
CA GLY A 48 15.07 -0.48 10.09
C GLY A 48 14.66 0.96 9.79
N HIS A 49 15.42 1.95 10.27
CA HIS A 49 15.13 3.36 9.99
C HIS A 49 15.46 3.71 8.53
N HIS A 50 16.60 3.24 8.05
CA HIS A 50 16.99 3.36 6.65
C HIS A 50 15.97 2.67 5.73
N LEU A 51 15.51 1.46 6.08
CA LEU A 51 14.46 0.77 5.33
C LEU A 51 13.15 1.57 5.31
N HIS A 52 12.77 2.18 6.44
CA HIS A 52 11.57 3.00 6.51
C HIS A 52 11.65 4.22 5.58
N GLN A 53 12.76 4.94 5.60
CA GLN A 53 12.99 6.09 4.71
C GLN A 53 12.99 5.68 3.23
N GLN A 54 13.63 4.56 2.89
CA GLN A 54 13.62 3.98 1.57
C GLN A 54 12.20 3.65 1.09
N LEU A 55 11.42 2.95 1.90
CA LEU A 55 10.03 2.63 1.59
C LEU A 55 9.17 3.90 1.44
N GLN A 56 9.36 4.90 2.30
CA GLN A 56 8.65 6.17 2.21
C GLN A 56 8.93 6.87 0.86
N ALA A 57 10.19 6.94 0.46
CA ALA A 57 10.59 7.51 -0.83
C ALA A 57 10.00 6.71 -2.01
N TYR A 58 10.05 5.37 -1.91
CA TYR A 58 9.49 4.49 -2.93
C TYR A 58 7.97 4.68 -3.08
N PHE A 59 7.21 4.74 -1.98
CA PHE A 59 5.77 4.96 -2.05
C PHE A 59 5.40 6.36 -2.55
N ALA A 60 6.20 7.38 -2.25
CA ALA A 60 6.02 8.71 -2.84
C ALA A 60 6.18 8.66 -4.37
N TYR A 61 7.20 7.98 -4.87
CA TYR A 61 7.39 7.73 -6.31
C TYR A 61 6.22 6.91 -6.91
N TYR A 62 5.86 5.80 -6.27
CA TYR A 62 4.82 4.89 -6.74
C TYR A 62 3.45 5.58 -6.88
N ASN A 63 3.10 6.44 -5.92
CA ASN A 63 1.80 7.11 -5.86
C ASN A 63 1.72 8.37 -6.72
N HIS A 64 2.83 9.11 -6.87
CA HIS A 64 2.82 10.44 -7.48
C HIS A 64 3.59 10.57 -8.78
N ARG A 65 4.32 9.53 -9.22
CA ARG A 65 5.17 9.61 -10.42
C ARG A 65 5.05 8.39 -11.33
N ARG A 66 4.89 7.19 -10.78
CA ARG A 66 4.85 5.93 -11.55
C ARG A 66 3.51 5.78 -12.29
N PRO A 67 3.49 5.76 -13.64
CA PRO A 67 2.30 5.42 -14.42
C PRO A 67 1.94 3.94 -14.23
N HIS A 68 0.65 3.61 -14.19
CA HIS A 68 0.19 2.22 -14.09
C HIS A 68 -0.66 1.85 -15.30
N GLN A 69 -0.29 0.78 -16.00
CA GLN A 69 -1.05 0.29 -17.15
C GLN A 69 -2.50 -0.05 -16.79
N ARG A 70 -2.73 -0.65 -15.62
CA ARG A 70 -4.09 -0.93 -15.10
C ARG A 70 -4.91 0.34 -14.84
N LEU A 71 -4.24 1.47 -14.63
CA LEU A 71 -4.85 2.80 -14.46
C LEU A 71 -4.81 3.63 -15.75
N ARG A 72 -4.65 2.98 -16.92
CA ARG A 72 -4.55 3.64 -18.24
C ARG A 72 -3.43 4.70 -18.30
N GLY A 73 -2.31 4.42 -17.63
CA GLY A 73 -1.16 5.32 -17.57
C GLY A 73 -1.27 6.45 -16.54
N GLN A 74 -2.35 6.51 -15.76
CA GLN A 74 -2.47 7.48 -14.65
C GLN A 74 -1.70 7.01 -13.41
N ILE A 75 -1.41 7.96 -12.51
CA ILE A 75 -0.78 7.67 -11.21
C ILE A 75 -1.85 7.42 -10.13
N PRO A 76 -1.56 6.62 -9.09
CA PRO A 76 -2.53 6.27 -8.06
C PRO A 76 -3.14 7.49 -7.36
N ALA A 77 -2.34 8.53 -7.08
CA ALA A 77 -2.81 9.74 -6.42
C ALA A 77 -3.84 10.52 -7.25
N GLN A 78 -3.77 10.47 -8.59
CA GLN A 78 -4.77 11.12 -9.45
C GLN A 78 -6.11 10.40 -9.35
N ILE A 79 -6.11 9.07 -9.50
CA ILE A 79 -7.33 8.25 -9.42
C ILE A 79 -7.97 8.36 -8.04
N PHE A 80 -7.18 8.35 -6.97
CA PHE A 80 -7.71 8.49 -5.62
C PHE A 80 -8.45 9.82 -5.43
N ARG A 81 -7.86 10.94 -5.88
CA ARG A 81 -8.50 12.27 -5.80
C ARG A 81 -9.77 12.39 -6.64
N GLN A 82 -9.85 11.70 -7.78
CA GLN A 82 -11.05 11.71 -8.65
C GLN A 82 -12.24 10.97 -8.02
N ASN A 83 -11.98 10.01 -7.13
CA ASN A 83 -12.99 9.17 -6.50
C ASN A 83 -13.34 9.59 -5.07
N SER A 84 -12.80 10.72 -4.59
CA SER A 84 -12.99 11.25 -3.23
C SER A 84 -14.08 12.31 -3.18
#